data_AF-A0A662PZG6-F1
#
_entry.id   AF-A0A662PZG6-F1
#
_cell.length_a   1.000
_cell.length_b   1.000
_cell.length_c   1.000
_cell.angle_alpha   90.00
_cell.angle_beta   90.00
_cell.angle_gamma   90.00
#
_symmetry.space_group_name_H-M   'P 1'
#
loop_
_entity.id
_entity.type
_entity.pdbx_description
1 polymer ?
#
loop_
_entity_poly.entity_id
_entity_poly.type
_entity_poly.pdbx_seq_one_letter_code
_entity_poly.pdbx_strand_id
1 'polypeptide(L)'
;MRAGRILIARIKLALPVTLVLVGLLVAGALSPLGDDEGRAIEEELRKLGRDSLELEIFLNNFSVALLSAIPFLGPLILGYVIFHTGRFLGWVLAQSGIPPSLGIPLTLLLIFLTGYGIFEFM
;
A
#
# COMPACT_ATOMS: atom_id res chain seq x y z
N MET A 1 -16.69 -7.18 30.04
CA MET A 1 -17.72 -7.05 28.98
C MET A 1 -17.61 -5.78 28.11
N ARG A 2 -17.07 -4.64 28.58
CA ARG A 2 -16.91 -3.42 27.75
C ARG A 2 -15.84 -3.54 26.65
N ALA A 3 -14.67 -4.10 26.97
CA ALA A 3 -13.55 -4.23 26.03
C ALA A 3 -13.90 -5.07 24.78
N GLY A 4 -14.56 -6.22 24.96
CA GLY A 4 -14.97 -7.09 23.85
C GLY A 4 -15.97 -6.42 22.88
N ARG A 5 -16.89 -5.59 23.38
CA ARG A 5 -17.83 -4.84 22.52
C ARG A 5 -17.13 -3.75 21.70
N ILE A 6 -16.17 -3.05 22.30
CA ILE A 6 -15.37 -2.03 21.61
C ILE A 6 -14.50 -2.69 20.53
N LEU A 7 -13.88 -3.83 20.84
CA LEU A 7 -13.08 -4.58 19.88
C LEU A 7 -13.91 -5.03 18.68
N ILE A 8 -15.09 -5.62 18.93
CA ILE A 8 -16.01 -6.04 17.85
C ILE A 8 -16.46 -4.85 17.01
N ALA A 9 -16.78 -3.70 17.61
CA ALA A 9 -17.17 -2.51 16.87
C ALA A 9 -16.02 -1.99 15.97
N ARG A 10 -14.78 -2.02 16.46
CA ARG A 10 -13.60 -1.64 15.68
C ARG A 10 -13.36 -2.60 14.52
N ILE A 11 -13.46 -3.91 14.74
CA ILE A 11 -13.30 -4.93 13.69
C ILE A 11 -14.38 -4.76 12.62
N LYS A 12 -15.64 -4.52 13.02
CA LYS A 12 -16.75 -4.28 12.09
C LYS A 12 -16.53 -3.09 11.17
N LEU A 13 -15.79 -2.08 11.62
CA LEU A 13 -15.42 -0.92 10.81
C LEU A 13 -14.14 -1.17 10.01
N ALA A 14 -13.12 -1.76 10.63
CA ALA A 14 -11.83 -2.02 10.01
C ALA A 14 -11.94 -3.00 8.84
N LEU A 15 -12.72 -4.08 8.99
CA LEU A 15 -12.86 -5.11 7.96
C LEU A 15 -13.34 -4.56 6.60
N PRO A 16 -14.49 -3.84 6.50
CA PRO A 16 -14.93 -3.30 5.21
C PRO A 16 -13.94 -2.27 4.64
N VAL A 17 -13.29 -1.46 5.49
CA VAL A 17 -12.27 -0.51 5.05
C VAL A 17 -11.07 -1.27 4.45
N THR A 18 -10.54 -2.27 5.15
CA THR A 18 -9.45 -3.12 4.63
C THR A 18 -9.82 -3.77 3.31
N LEU A 19 -11.04 -4.30 3.17
CA LEU A 19 -11.50 -4.91 1.92
C LEU A 19 -11.54 -3.89 0.77
N VAL A 20 -11.98 -2.66 1.03
CA VAL A 20 -11.96 -1.57 0.02
C VAL A 20 -10.53 -1.24 -0.39
N LEU A 21 -9.61 -1.07 0.56
CA LEU A 21 -8.21 -0.75 0.26
C LEU A 21 -7.51 -1.89 -0.49
N VAL A 22 -7.75 -3.15 -0.11
CA VAL A 22 -7.26 -4.32 -0.86
C VAL A 22 -7.84 -4.33 -2.28
N GLY A 23 -9.14 -4.05 -2.43
CA GLY A 23 -9.78 -3.95 -3.74
C GLY A 23 -9.14 -2.88 -4.62
N LEU A 24 -8.82 -1.71 -4.06
CA LEU A 24 -8.13 -0.63 -4.77
C LEU A 24 -6.71 -1.02 -5.18
N LEU A 25 -5.95 -1.68 -4.30
CA LEU A 25 -4.61 -2.18 -4.62
C LEU A 25 -4.66 -3.16 -5.79
N VAL A 26 -5.59 -4.13 -5.74
CA VAL A 26 -5.76 -5.14 -6.79
C VAL A 26 -6.20 -4.48 -8.10
N ALA A 27 -7.16 -3.55 -8.05
CA ALA A 27 -7.60 -2.80 -9.23
C ALA A 27 -6.46 -2.01 -9.88
N GLY A 28 -5.60 -1.39 -9.05
CA GLY A 28 -4.38 -0.73 -9.51
C GLY A 28 -3.42 -1.71 -10.17
N ALA A 29 -3.14 -2.86 -9.53
CA ALA A 29 -2.21 -3.87 -10.06
C ALA A 29 -2.68 -4.49 -11.39
N LEU A 30 -3.99 -4.56 -11.61
CA LEU A 30 -4.58 -5.00 -12.88
C LEU A 30 -4.61 -3.88 -13.95
N SER A 31 -4.24 -2.64 -13.59
CA SER A 31 -4.05 -1.51 -14.50
C SER A 31 -2.64 -0.93 -14.35
N PRO A 32 -1.59 -1.68 -14.79
CA PRO A 32 -0.20 -1.29 -14.59
C PRO A 32 0.14 0.12 -15.07
N LEU A 33 1.20 0.70 -14.51
CA LEU A 33 1.81 1.90 -15.07
C LEU A 33 2.37 1.64 -16.46
N GLY A 34 2.47 2.72 -17.25
CA GLY A 34 3.25 2.69 -18.49
C GLY A 34 4.74 2.54 -18.20
N ASP A 35 5.51 2.07 -19.17
CA ASP A 35 6.94 1.78 -18.98
C ASP A 35 7.76 3.01 -18.60
N ASP A 36 7.46 4.16 -19.20
CA ASP A 36 8.16 5.42 -18.89
C ASP A 36 7.85 5.89 -17.46
N GLU A 37 6.59 5.80 -17.03
CA GLU A 37 6.14 6.15 -15.68
C GLU A 37 6.77 5.21 -14.63
N GLY A 38 6.75 3.91 -14.89
CA GLY A 38 7.30 2.90 -13.99
C GLY A 38 8.81 3.05 -13.79
N ARG A 39 9.57 3.28 -14.87
CA ARG A 39 11.02 3.51 -14.81
C ARG A 39 11.38 4.80 -14.09
N ALA A 40 10.60 5.88 -14.28
CA ALA A 40 10.83 7.13 -13.56
C ALA A 40 10.72 6.93 -12.05
N ILE A 41 9.68 6.20 -11.60
CA ILE A 41 9.49 5.88 -10.18
C ILE A 41 10.58 4.94 -9.67
N GLU A 42 10.96 3.91 -10.43
CA GLU A 42 12.05 3.00 -10.04
C GLU A 42 13.38 3.75 -9.86
N GLU A 43 13.70 4.69 -10.77
CA GLU A 43 14.91 5.50 -10.69
C GLU A 43 14.88 6.46 -9.48
N GLU A 44 13.72 7.02 -9.14
CA GLU A 44 13.53 7.78 -7.90
C GLU A 44 13.76 6.91 -6.67
N LEU A 45 13.13 5.73 -6.59
CA LEU A 45 13.33 4.77 -5.51
C LEU A 45 14.80 4.32 -5.38
N ARG A 46 15.49 4.14 -6.50
CA ARG A 46 16.90 3.77 -6.53
C ARG A 46 17.82 4.87 -6.04
N LYS A 47 17.46 6.14 -6.24
CA LYS A 47 18.17 7.30 -5.68
C LYS A 47 17.98 7.38 -4.17
N LEU A 48 16.77 7.14 -3.67
CA LEU A 48 16.47 7.04 -2.23
C LEU A 48 17.27 5.91 -1.55
N GLY A 49 17.54 4.82 -2.29
CA GLY A 49 18.37 3.70 -1.81
C GLY A 49 19.87 3.96 -1.63
N ARG A 50 20.39 5.14 -1.97
CA ARG A 50 21.82 5.46 -1.83
C ARG A 50 22.18 6.09 -0.48
N ASP A 51 21.27 6.84 0.15
CA ASP A 51 21.49 7.46 1.46
C ASP A 51 20.17 7.42 2.26
N SER A 52 20.15 6.71 3.40
CA SER A 52 19.04 6.70 4.38
C SER A 52 17.66 6.22 3.91
N LEU A 53 17.61 5.18 3.05
CA LEU A 53 16.39 4.51 2.56
C LEU A 53 15.29 4.33 3.64
N GLU A 54 15.68 3.85 4.84
CA GLU A 54 14.74 3.59 5.94
C GLU A 54 14.07 4.87 6.45
N LEU A 55 14.82 5.97 6.57
CA LEU A 55 14.30 7.25 7.04
C LEU A 55 13.38 7.88 5.99
N GLU A 56 13.71 7.77 4.71
CA GLU A 56 12.90 8.32 3.63
C GLU A 56 11.60 7.54 3.42
N ILE A 57 11.65 6.20 3.51
CA ILE A 57 10.45 5.36 3.53
C ILE A 57 9.58 5.71 4.75
N PHE A 58 10.19 5.83 5.93
CA PHE A 58 9.49 6.22 7.15
C PHE A 58 8.82 7.60 7.01
N LEU A 59 9.55 8.62 6.55
CA LEU A 59 9.01 9.97 6.40
C LEU A 59 7.89 10.03 5.35
N ASN A 60 8.00 9.26 4.26
CA ASN A 60 6.94 9.14 3.27
C ASN A 60 5.68 8.51 3.87
N ASN A 61 5.83 7.36 4.53
CA ASN A 61 4.72 6.67 5.19
C ASN A 61 4.09 7.50 6.31
N PHE A 62 4.92 8.18 7.11
CA PHE A 62 4.47 9.10 8.16
C PHE A 62 3.72 10.30 7.59
N SER A 63 4.18 10.88 6.48
CA SER A 63 3.48 11.97 5.78
C SER A 63 2.13 11.52 5.24
N VAL A 64 2.07 10.35 4.62
CA VAL A 64 0.80 9.74 4.16
C VAL A 64 -0.12 9.45 5.36
N ALA A 65 0.42 8.97 6.49
CA ALA A 65 -0.35 8.75 7.71
C ALA A 65 -0.95 10.05 8.24
N LEU A 66 -0.18 11.14 8.29
CA LEU A 66 -0.66 12.46 8.71
C LEU A 66 -1.75 12.99 7.78
N LEU A 67 -1.57 12.85 6.46
CA LEU A 67 -2.59 13.23 5.48
C LEU A 67 -3.86 12.38 5.61
N SER A 68 -3.70 11.10 5.95
CA SER A 68 -4.82 10.18 6.19
C SER A 68 -5.64 10.51 7.44
N ALA A 69 -5.08 11.29 8.38
CA ALA A 69 -5.75 11.73 9.60
C ALA A 69 -6.77 12.86 9.35
N ILE A 70 -6.76 13.49 8.18
CA ILE A 70 -7.72 14.54 7.82
C ILE A 70 -9.11 13.92 7.68
N PRO A 71 -10.13 14.36 8.44
CA PRO A 71 -11.48 13.84 8.32
C PRO A 71 -12.01 13.97 6.89
N PHE A 72 -12.67 12.92 6.39
CA PHE A 72 -13.26 12.80 5.04
C PHE A 72 -12.26 12.81 3.86
N LEU A 73 -11.24 13.65 3.88
CA LEU A 73 -10.19 13.70 2.83
C LEU A 73 -9.17 12.56 2.98
N GLY A 74 -8.82 12.20 4.21
CA GLY A 74 -7.84 11.16 4.50
C GLY A 74 -8.15 9.82 3.83
N PRO A 75 -9.39 9.29 3.92
CA PRO A 75 -9.77 8.09 3.19
C PRO A 75 -9.61 8.18 1.67
N LEU A 76 -9.87 9.36 1.07
CA LEU A 76 -9.69 9.57 -0.38
C LEU A 76 -8.22 9.58 -0.76
N ILE A 77 -7.38 10.26 0.02
CA ILE A 77 -5.93 10.29 -0.18
C ILE A 77 -5.35 8.89 -0.05
N LEU A 78 -5.74 8.15 1.00
CA LEU A 78 -5.27 6.79 1.22
C LEU A 78 -5.69 5.85 0.09
N GLY A 79 -6.94 5.97 -0.38
CA GLY A 79 -7.43 5.20 -1.53
C GLY A 79 -6.65 5.49 -2.80
N TYR A 80 -6.35 6.77 -3.08
CA TYR A 80 -5.53 7.19 -4.20
C TYR A 80 -4.10 6.61 -4.13
N VAL A 81 -3.44 6.77 -2.98
CA VAL A 81 -2.09 6.25 -2.76
C VAL A 81 -2.05 4.74 -3.00
N ILE A 82 -2.97 3.98 -2.36
CA ILE A 82 -3.00 2.52 -2.48
C ILE A 82 -3.28 2.07 -3.92
N PHE A 83 -4.18 2.74 -4.64
CA PHE A 83 -4.43 2.44 -6.03
C PHE A 83 -3.17 2.61 -6.89
N HIS A 84 -2.45 3.72 -6.73
CA HIS A 84 -1.21 3.98 -7.48
C HIS A 84 -0.06 3.04 -7.09
N THR A 85 0.06 2.69 -5.80
CA THR A 85 0.97 1.62 -5.35
C THR A 85 0.64 0.30 -6.03
N GLY A 86 -0.66 -0.01 -6.19
CA GLY A 86 -1.13 -1.14 -6.97
C GLY A 86 -0.64 -1.07 -8.41
N ARG A 87 -0.80 0.07 -9.10
CA ARG A 87 -0.34 0.23 -10.49
C ARG A 87 1.16 0.01 -10.65
N PHE A 88 1.96 0.51 -9.72
CA PHE A 88 3.40 0.28 -9.70
C PHE A 88 3.74 -1.20 -9.46
N LEU A 89 3.06 -1.86 -8.51
CA LEU A 89 3.18 -3.31 -8.31
C LEU A 89 2.88 -4.09 -9.60
N GLY A 90 1.79 -3.76 -10.29
CA GLY A 90 1.42 -4.38 -11.56
C GLY A 90 2.51 -4.24 -12.63
N TRP A 91 3.14 -3.06 -12.69
CA TRP A 91 4.26 -2.80 -13.59
C TRP A 91 5.50 -3.62 -13.23
N VAL A 92 5.89 -3.67 -11.94
CA VAL A 92 7.01 -4.50 -11.45
C VAL A 92 6.80 -5.97 -11.77
N LEU A 93 5.58 -6.48 -11.59
CA LEU A 93 5.24 -7.86 -11.93
C LEU A 93 5.37 -8.13 -13.43
N ALA A 94 4.91 -7.19 -14.27
CA ALA A 94 5.01 -7.29 -15.73
C ALA A 94 6.49 -7.30 -16.19
N GLN A 95 7.33 -6.41 -15.64
CA GLN A 95 8.77 -6.36 -15.94
C GLN A 95 9.50 -7.62 -15.46
N SER A 96 9.07 -8.20 -14.35
CA SER A 96 9.63 -9.44 -13.79
C SER A 96 9.13 -10.69 -14.52
N GLY A 97 8.23 -10.57 -15.50
CA GLY A 97 7.59 -11.71 -16.18
C GLY A 97 6.70 -12.57 -15.27
N ILE A 98 6.25 -12.03 -14.13
CA ILE A 98 5.43 -12.74 -13.15
C ILE A 98 3.95 -12.56 -13.51
N PRO A 99 3.19 -13.66 -13.72
CA PRO A 99 1.75 -13.55 -13.97
C PRO A 99 1.03 -12.86 -12.80
N PRO A 100 0.10 -11.91 -13.06
CA PRO A 100 -0.66 -11.22 -12.01
C PRO A 100 -1.44 -12.18 -11.08
N SER A 101 -1.90 -13.31 -11.61
CA SER A 101 -2.59 -14.36 -10.86
C SER A 101 -1.74 -15.01 -9.77
N LEU A 102 -0.40 -14.93 -9.87
CA LEU A 102 0.53 -15.42 -8.87
C LEU A 102 1.14 -14.28 -8.04
N GLY A 103 1.53 -13.19 -8.71
CA GLY A 103 2.21 -12.07 -8.06
C GLY A 103 1.33 -11.34 -7.03
N ILE A 104 0.09 -11.01 -7.39
CA ILE A 104 -0.80 -10.23 -6.50
C ILE A 104 -1.15 -11.01 -5.23
N PRO A 105 -1.57 -12.29 -5.28
CA PRO A 105 -1.83 -13.07 -4.06
C PRO A 105 -0.59 -13.23 -3.18
N LEU A 106 0.59 -13.43 -3.77
CA LEU A 106 1.84 -13.54 -3.03
C LEU A 106 2.18 -12.23 -2.29
N THR A 107 2.05 -11.08 -2.96
CA THR A 107 2.26 -9.78 -2.32
C THR A 107 1.28 -9.53 -1.18
N LEU A 108 -0.01 -9.83 -1.37
CA LEU A 108 -1.01 -9.71 -0.31
C LEU A 108 -0.67 -10.62 0.88
N LEU A 109 -0.30 -11.87 0.61
CA LEU A 109 0.12 -12.82 1.63
C LEU A 109 1.30 -12.26 2.42
N LEU A 110 2.33 -11.76 1.74
CA LEU A 110 3.50 -11.16 2.38
C LEU A 110 3.12 -9.96 3.26
N ILE A 111 2.28 -9.03 2.77
CA ILE A 111 1.81 -7.87 3.55
C ILE A 111 1.12 -8.32 4.84
N PHE A 112 0.25 -9.33 4.77
CA PHE A 112 -0.46 -9.83 5.95
C PHE A 112 0.43 -10.64 6.92
N LEU A 113 1.43 -11.38 6.41
CA LEU A 113 2.29 -12.27 7.22
C LEU A 113 3.49 -11.57 7.83
N THR A 114 4.18 -10.72 7.07
CA THR A 114 5.40 -10.06 7.57
C THR A 114 5.06 -8.95 8.54
N GLY A 115 3.84 -8.38 8.45
CA GLY A 115 3.48 -7.20 9.23
C GLY A 115 4.48 -6.07 9.02
N TYR A 116 5.24 -6.06 7.92
CA TYR A 116 6.27 -5.04 7.70
C TYR A 116 5.63 -3.64 7.63
N GLY A 117 4.43 -3.55 7.04
CA GLY A 117 3.57 -2.35 7.12
C GLY A 117 2.94 -2.09 8.49
N ILE A 118 3.15 -2.93 9.51
CA ILE A 118 2.85 -2.63 10.92
C ILE A 118 4.11 -2.06 11.58
N PHE A 119 5.30 -2.59 11.27
CA PHE A 119 6.58 -2.09 11.78
C PHE A 119 6.97 -0.72 11.22
N GLU A 120 6.61 -0.39 9.98
CA GLU A 120 6.89 0.94 9.39
C GLU A 120 5.99 2.07 9.97
N PHE A 121 4.93 1.72 10.70
CA PHE A 121 3.96 2.67 11.29
C PHE A 121 4.00 2.73 12.83
N MET A 122 4.87 1.95 13.48
CA MET A 122 5.13 1.97 14.93
C MET A 122 6.43 2.70 15.25
#